data_AF-A0AAE2RUE6-F1
#
_entry.id   AF-A0AAE2RUE6-F1
#
_cell.length_a   1.000
_cell.length_b   1.000
_cell.length_c   1.000
_cell.angle_alpha   90.00
_cell.angle_beta   90.00
_cell.angle_gamma   90.00
#
_symmetry.space_group_name_H-M   'P 1'
#
loop_
_entity.id
_entity.type
_entity.pdbx_description
1 polymer ?
#
loop_
_entity_poly.entity_id
_entity_poly.type
_entity_poly.pdbx_seq_one_letter_code
_entity_poly.pdbx_strand_id
1 'polypeptide(L)'
;MAKEKRSPQSNLNKNLESMLSNSKLRHFVRWFTDGQDESKWEQLSKNYFNNISLDKAKELYLEKKDVQDAILYVTKFQKDLNLVKIYNSMMKKAIEGDTNAATWIIKFSESDFFDNKEDKLKKLTSRLKLNFEDNNNE
;
A
#
# COMPACT_ATOMS: atom_id res chain seq x y z
N MET A 1 -0.76 26.87 -20.35
CA MET A 1 -0.94 25.40 -20.34
C MET A 1 -0.83 24.89 -18.91
N ALA A 2 -1.95 24.56 -18.28
CA ALA A 2 -1.94 24.00 -16.94
C ALA A 2 -1.44 22.55 -17.01
N LYS A 3 -0.37 22.23 -16.30
CA LYS A 3 0.11 20.85 -16.16
C LYS A 3 -0.94 20.09 -15.36
N GLU A 4 -1.65 19.15 -15.98
CA GLU A 4 -2.57 18.24 -15.30
C GLU A 4 -1.89 17.64 -14.07
N LYS A 5 -2.51 17.81 -12.90
CA LYS A 5 -2.02 17.24 -11.64
C LYS A 5 -2.18 15.72 -11.72
N ARG A 6 -1.12 15.06 -12.18
CA ARG A 6 -0.96 13.60 -12.21
C ARG A 6 -1.40 12.96 -10.87
N SER A 7 -2.20 11.89 -10.93
CA SER A 7 -2.76 11.23 -9.74
C SER A 7 -1.65 10.76 -8.77
N PRO A 8 -1.89 10.70 -7.45
CA PRO A 8 -0.90 10.28 -6.46
C PRO A 8 -0.28 8.92 -6.76
N GLN A 9 -1.06 8.01 -7.34
CA GLN A 9 -0.61 6.67 -7.72
C GLN A 9 0.38 6.72 -8.90
N SER A 10 0.16 7.61 -9.86
CA SER A 10 1.09 7.82 -10.98
C SER A 10 2.42 8.46 -10.53
N ASN A 11 2.41 9.22 -9.43
CA ASN A 11 3.63 9.73 -8.80
C ASN A 11 4.34 8.63 -7.99
N LEU A 12 3.61 7.75 -7.30
CA LEU A 12 4.17 6.61 -6.59
C LEU A 12 4.95 5.68 -7.53
N ASN A 13 4.34 5.29 -8.66
CA ASN A 13 5.01 4.40 -9.62
C ASN A 13 6.28 5.03 -10.21
N LYS A 14 6.24 6.32 -10.57
CA LYS A 14 7.42 7.04 -11.07
C LYS A 14 8.53 7.12 -10.04
N ASN A 15 8.18 7.40 -8.78
CA ASN A 15 9.16 7.43 -7.70
C ASN A 15 9.79 6.05 -7.50
N LEU A 16 8.99 4.97 -7.53
CA LEU A 16 9.51 3.61 -7.43
C LEU A 16 10.46 3.28 -8.59
N GLU A 17 10.08 3.62 -9.83
CA GLU A 17 10.95 3.42 -11.00
C GLU A 17 12.28 4.16 -10.88
N SER A 18 12.29 5.36 -10.28
CA SER A 18 13.52 6.12 -10.05
C SER A 18 14.40 5.58 -8.92
N MET A 19 13.82 4.85 -7.96
CA MET A 19 14.55 4.25 -6.84
C MET A 19 15.20 2.91 -7.22
N LEU A 20 14.65 2.22 -8.23
CA LEU A 20 15.00 0.84 -8.55
C LEU A 20 16.00 0.77 -9.72
N SER A 21 17.04 -0.04 -9.55
CA SER A 21 18.01 -0.38 -10.62
C SER A 21 17.33 -1.02 -11.83
N ASN A 22 16.24 -1.75 -11.61
CA ASN A 22 15.37 -2.28 -12.65
C ASN A 22 13.93 -1.81 -12.39
N SER A 23 13.43 -0.94 -13.27
CA SER A 23 12.08 -0.36 -13.17
C SER A 23 10.96 -1.40 -13.12
N LYS A 24 11.14 -2.59 -13.68
CA LYS A 24 10.15 -3.69 -13.61
C LYS A 24 9.95 -4.19 -12.18
N LEU A 25 10.95 -4.06 -11.29
CA LEU A 25 10.85 -4.48 -9.89
C LEU A 25 9.80 -3.68 -9.11
N ARG A 26 9.31 -2.55 -9.64
CA ARG A 26 8.16 -1.84 -9.04
C ARG A 26 6.95 -2.77 -8.88
N HIS A 27 6.76 -3.72 -9.80
CA HIS A 27 5.65 -4.67 -9.76
C HIS A 27 5.81 -5.67 -8.62
N PHE A 28 7.05 -6.10 -8.36
CA PHE A 28 7.37 -6.96 -7.21
C PHE A 28 7.16 -6.20 -5.91
N VAL A 29 7.68 -4.97 -5.81
CA VAL A 29 7.50 -4.10 -4.63
C VAL A 29 6.02 -3.89 -4.33
N ARG A 30 5.21 -3.56 -5.34
CA ARG A 30 3.76 -3.39 -5.19
C ARG A 30 3.07 -4.66 -4.72
N TRP A 31 3.33 -5.79 -5.38
CA TRP A 31 2.79 -7.09 -4.96
C TRP A 31 3.15 -7.41 -3.50
N PHE A 32 4.40 -7.13 -3.11
CA PHE A 32 4.89 -7.39 -1.77
C PHE A 32 4.20 -6.51 -0.71
N THR A 33 3.97 -5.23 -1.01
CA THR A 33 3.33 -4.30 -0.07
C THR A 33 1.81 -4.38 -0.06
N ASP A 34 1.20 -4.88 -1.13
CA ASP A 34 -0.26 -4.98 -1.28
C ASP A 34 -0.82 -6.31 -0.70
N GLY A 35 -0.01 -7.06 0.05
CA GLY A 35 -0.47 -8.23 0.82
C GLY A 35 0.04 -9.59 0.35
N GLN A 36 0.95 -9.63 -0.64
CA GLN A 36 1.63 -10.87 -1.06
C GLN A 36 0.68 -12.00 -1.47
N ASP A 37 -0.39 -11.68 -2.19
CA ASP A 37 -1.33 -12.67 -2.71
C ASP A 37 -0.62 -13.60 -3.71
N GLU A 38 -0.26 -14.80 -3.24
CA GLU A 38 0.52 -15.78 -4.00
C GLU A 38 -0.24 -16.30 -5.23
N SER A 39 -1.57 -16.27 -5.21
CA SER A 39 -2.41 -16.69 -6.34
C SER A 39 -2.20 -15.82 -7.58
N LYS A 40 -1.74 -14.57 -7.40
CA LYS A 40 -1.46 -13.62 -8.49
C LYS A 40 -0.03 -13.70 -9.01
N TRP A 41 0.84 -14.46 -8.34
CA TRP A 41 2.26 -14.48 -8.66
C TRP A 41 2.53 -15.00 -10.07
N GLU A 42 1.87 -16.09 -10.48
CA GLU A 42 2.10 -16.72 -11.78
C GLU A 42 1.89 -15.73 -12.94
N GLN A 43 0.75 -15.04 -12.93
CA GLN A 43 0.42 -14.04 -13.94
C GLN A 43 1.38 -12.84 -13.89
N LEU A 44 1.75 -12.37 -12.70
CA LEU A 44 2.70 -11.28 -12.52
C LEU A 44 4.08 -11.64 -13.08
N SER A 45 4.56 -12.83 -12.75
CA SER A 45 5.86 -13.36 -13.15
C SER A 45 5.94 -13.57 -14.66
N LYS A 46 4.87 -14.07 -15.27
CA LYS A 46 4.76 -14.18 -16.73
C LYS A 46 4.87 -12.82 -17.43
N ASN A 47 4.23 -11.80 -16.87
CA ASN A 47 4.17 -10.48 -17.51
C ASN A 47 5.46 -9.67 -17.34
N TYR A 48 6.16 -9.81 -16.21
CA TYR A 48 7.25 -8.88 -15.85
C TYR A 48 8.57 -9.55 -15.52
N PHE A 49 8.59 -10.84 -15.18
CA PHE A 49 9.74 -11.53 -14.58
C PHE A 49 10.10 -12.85 -15.26
N ASN A 50 9.71 -13.03 -16.53
CA ASN A 50 10.07 -14.19 -17.36
C ASN A 50 9.76 -15.55 -16.70
N ASN A 51 8.63 -15.66 -16.01
CA ASN A 51 8.18 -16.87 -15.32
C ASN A 51 9.13 -17.39 -14.21
N ILE A 52 9.86 -16.50 -13.54
CA ILE A 52 10.61 -16.87 -12.34
C ILE A 52 9.67 -17.40 -11.23
N SER A 53 10.11 -18.43 -10.50
CA SER A 53 9.37 -18.96 -9.36
C SER A 53 9.30 -17.95 -8.21
N LEU A 54 8.27 -18.07 -7.36
CA LEU A 54 8.06 -17.16 -6.24
C LEU A 54 9.24 -17.19 -5.26
N ASP A 55 9.69 -18.39 -4.90
CA ASP A 55 10.80 -18.57 -3.96
C ASP A 55 12.07 -17.93 -4.49
N LYS A 56 12.37 -18.11 -5.79
CA LYS A 56 13.56 -17.53 -6.38
C LYS A 56 13.46 -16.00 -6.48
N ALA A 57 12.28 -15.47 -6.75
CA ALA A 57 12.07 -14.02 -6.73
C ALA A 57 12.24 -13.43 -5.33
N LYS A 58 11.71 -14.08 -4.28
CA LYS A 58 11.90 -13.65 -2.88
C LYS A 58 13.39 -13.62 -2.53
N GLU A 59 14.13 -14.68 -2.83
CA GLU A 59 15.58 -14.78 -2.59
C GLU A 59 16.36 -13.68 -3.34
N LEU A 60 16.08 -13.48 -4.64
CA LEU A 60 16.84 -12.54 -5.47
C LEU A 60 16.51 -11.08 -5.21
N TYR A 61 15.25 -10.76 -4.90
CA TYR A 61 14.78 -9.38 -4.88
C TYR A 61 14.76 -8.79 -3.47
N LEU A 62 14.48 -9.58 -2.43
CA LEU A 62 14.41 -9.05 -1.07
C LEU A 62 15.78 -8.70 -0.48
N GLU A 63 16.85 -9.30 -0.99
CA GLU A 63 18.23 -8.98 -0.61
C GLU A 63 18.76 -7.69 -1.29
N LYS A 64 18.04 -7.17 -2.29
CA LYS A 64 18.47 -5.95 -2.99
C LYS A 64 18.14 -4.71 -2.19
N LYS A 65 19.15 -3.87 -1.96
CA LYS A 65 19.01 -2.65 -1.14
C LYS A 65 18.00 -1.65 -1.72
N ASP A 66 17.98 -1.45 -3.03
CA ASP A 66 17.03 -0.58 -3.72
C ASP A 66 15.58 -1.08 -3.58
N VAL A 67 15.37 -2.40 -3.65
CA VAL A 67 14.07 -3.03 -3.40
C VAL A 67 13.63 -2.83 -1.95
N GLN A 68 14.51 -3.05 -0.97
CA GLN A 68 14.21 -2.83 0.45
C GLN A 68 13.81 -1.37 0.72
N ASP A 69 14.55 -0.42 0.16
CA ASP A 69 14.28 1.01 0.31
C ASP A 69 12.95 1.40 -0.38
N ALA A 70 12.66 0.81 -1.54
CA ALA A 70 11.39 0.99 -2.24
C ALA A 70 10.20 0.42 -1.44
N ILE A 71 10.33 -0.78 -0.85
CA ILE A 71 9.31 -1.37 0.04
C ILE A 71 9.06 -0.41 1.21
N LEU A 72 10.10 0.05 1.89
CA LEU A 72 9.98 1.00 3.01
C LEU A 72 9.28 2.30 2.59
N TYR A 73 9.59 2.81 1.41
CA TYR A 73 8.94 3.99 0.85
C TYR A 73 7.44 3.78 0.65
N VAL A 74 7.02 2.67 0.03
CA VAL A 74 5.60 2.36 -0.17
C VAL A 74 4.90 2.15 1.17
N THR A 75 5.52 1.41 2.11
CA THR A 75 4.94 1.20 3.45
C THR A 75 4.70 2.51 4.18
N LYS A 76 5.67 3.45 4.13
CA LYS A 76 5.51 4.79 4.70
C LYS A 76 4.40 5.59 3.99
N PHE A 77 4.34 5.50 2.67
CA PHE A 77 3.30 6.15 1.87
C PHE A 77 1.89 5.65 2.21
N GLN A 78 1.74 4.34 2.43
CA GLN A 78 0.46 3.68 2.72
C GLN A 78 0.14 3.59 4.22
N LYS A 79 1.02 4.05 5.13
CA LYS A 79 0.90 3.86 6.58
C LYS A 79 -0.49 4.17 7.12
N ASP A 80 -0.99 5.37 6.84
CA ASP A 80 -2.27 5.84 7.37
C ASP A 80 -3.45 4.99 6.85
N LEU A 81 -3.40 4.62 5.56
CA LEU A 81 -4.42 3.79 4.92
C LEU A 81 -4.41 2.36 5.46
N ASN A 82 -3.23 1.81 5.73
CA ASN A 82 -3.09 0.49 6.34
C ASN A 82 -3.59 0.50 7.79
N LEU A 83 -3.35 1.56 8.55
CA LEU A 83 -3.93 1.72 9.89
C LEU A 83 -5.47 1.76 9.85
N VAL A 84 -6.06 2.43 8.87
CA VAL A 84 -7.52 2.41 8.67
C VAL A 84 -8.05 1.01 8.34
N LYS A 85 -7.35 0.25 7.48
CA LYS A 85 -7.73 -1.14 7.17
C LYS A 85 -7.70 -2.03 8.41
N ILE A 86 -6.65 -1.91 9.23
CA ILE A 86 -6.52 -2.64 10.49
C ILE A 86 -7.65 -2.24 11.44
N TYR A 87 -7.91 -0.93 11.60
CA TYR A 87 -9.01 -0.44 12.42
C TYR A 87 -10.35 -1.06 12.01
N ASN A 88 -10.68 -1.06 10.72
CA ASN A 88 -11.93 -1.65 10.23
C ASN A 88 -11.99 -3.17 10.48
N SER A 89 -10.88 -3.88 10.28
CA SER A 89 -10.81 -5.33 10.53
C SER A 89 -10.99 -5.66 12.02
N MET A 90 -10.36 -4.88 12.89
CA MET A 90 -10.47 -5.04 14.34
C MET A 90 -11.86 -4.65 14.86
N MET A 91 -12.46 -3.60 14.30
CA MET A 91 -13.85 -3.22 14.62
C MET A 91 -14.82 -4.35 14.29
N LYS A 92 -14.68 -4.97 13.11
CA LYS A 92 -15.52 -6.12 12.73
C LYS A 92 -15.41 -7.26 13.74
N LYS A 93 -14.18 -7.65 14.11
CA LYS A 93 -13.95 -8.69 15.12
C LYS A 93 -14.53 -8.33 16.49
N ALA A 94 -14.39 -7.07 16.90
CA ALA A 94 -14.95 -6.58 18.16
C ALA A 94 -16.49 -6.69 18.18
N ILE A 95 -17.16 -6.33 17.08
CA ILE A 95 -18.62 -6.48 16.92
C ILE A 95 -19.04 -7.96 16.98
N GLU A 96 -18.20 -8.86 16.47
CA GLU A 96 -18.40 -10.31 16.54
C GLU A 96 -18.09 -10.92 17.93
N GLY A 97 -17.69 -10.09 18.91
CA GLY A 97 -17.47 -10.50 20.30
C GLY A 97 -16.01 -10.76 20.68
N ASP A 98 -15.04 -10.46 19.81
CA ASP A 98 -13.61 -10.55 20.15
C ASP A 98 -13.21 -9.44 21.12
N THR A 99 -13.05 -9.79 22.40
CA THR A 99 -12.71 -8.87 23.49
C THR A 99 -11.32 -8.28 23.36
N ASN A 100 -10.37 -8.99 22.73
CA ASN A 100 -9.04 -8.46 22.43
C ASN A 100 -9.14 -7.39 21.36
N ALA A 101 -9.97 -7.62 20.33
CA ALA A 101 -10.20 -6.63 19.30
C ALA A 101 -10.91 -5.38 19.84
N ALA A 102 -11.90 -5.55 20.72
CA ALA A 102 -12.55 -4.43 21.41
C ALA A 102 -11.55 -3.61 22.24
N THR A 103 -10.68 -4.29 23.00
CA THR A 103 -9.61 -3.65 23.79
C THR A 103 -8.64 -2.88 22.90
N TRP A 104 -8.25 -3.45 21.75
CA TRP A 104 -7.37 -2.77 20.80
C TRP A 104 -8.04 -1.54 20.20
N ILE A 105 -9.34 -1.60 19.85
CA ILE A 105 -10.09 -0.46 19.31
C ILE A 105 -10.15 0.70 20.30
N ILE A 106 -10.40 0.43 21.59
CA ILE A 106 -10.41 1.45 22.64
C ILE A 106 -9.04 2.15 22.70
N LYS A 107 -7.96 1.38 22.84
CA LYS A 107 -6.58 1.92 22.87
C LYS A 107 -6.23 2.70 21.60
N PHE A 108 -6.68 2.23 20.44
CA PHE A 108 -6.45 2.91 19.17
C PHE A 108 -7.24 4.23 19.08
N SER A 109 -8.46 4.27 19.62
CA SER A 109 -9.29 5.48 19.66
C SER A 109 -8.71 6.58 20.55
N GLU A 110 -7.94 6.19 21.56
CA GLU A 110 -7.20 7.06 22.49
C GLU A 110 -5.83 7.50 21.94
N SER A 111 -5.45 7.05 20.74
CA SER A 111 -4.15 7.37 20.16
C SER A 111 -4.15 8.70 19.38
N ASP A 112 -2.98 9.31 19.24
CA ASP A 112 -2.69 10.51 18.41
C ASP A 112 -3.10 10.40 16.93
N PHE A 113 -3.51 9.20 16.49
CA PHE A 113 -4.07 9.01 15.16
C PHE A 113 -5.33 9.87 14.98
N PHE A 114 -6.20 9.94 16.00
CA PHE A 114 -7.45 10.68 15.96
C PHE A 114 -7.40 12.07 16.60
N ASP A 115 -6.36 12.41 17.36
CA ASP A 115 -6.29 13.74 18.01
C ASP A 115 -5.95 14.90 17.06
N ASN A 116 -5.51 14.61 15.83
CA ASN A 116 -5.35 15.60 14.75
C ASN A 116 -6.46 15.46 13.68
N LYS A 117 -7.69 15.31 14.17
CA LYS A 117 -8.92 14.87 13.45
C LYS A 117 -9.17 15.56 12.11
N GLU A 118 -9.04 16.88 12.02
CA GLU A 118 -9.48 17.60 10.81
C GLU A 118 -8.46 17.51 9.67
N ASP A 119 -7.18 17.71 9.94
CA ASP A 119 -6.14 17.78 8.91
C ASP A 119 -5.74 16.40 8.37
N LYS A 120 -5.64 15.38 9.25
CA LYS A 120 -5.27 14.02 8.81
C LYS A 120 -6.40 13.36 8.03
N LEU A 121 -7.66 13.51 8.44
CA LEU A 121 -8.79 13.00 7.65
C LEU A 121 -8.93 13.76 6.34
N LYS A 122 -8.84 15.10 6.31
CA LYS A 122 -8.84 15.86 5.04
C LYS A 122 -7.70 15.41 4.13
N LYS A 123 -6.49 15.18 4.67
CA LYS A 123 -5.33 14.67 3.92
C LYS A 123 -5.53 13.23 3.43
N LEU A 124 -6.21 12.38 4.21
CA LEU A 124 -6.54 11.02 3.80
C LEU A 124 -7.65 11.00 2.73
N THR A 125 -8.75 11.73 2.95
CA THR A 125 -9.87 11.84 2.01
C THR A 125 -9.45 12.48 0.70
N SER A 126 -8.59 13.51 0.71
CA SER A 126 -8.02 14.08 -0.52
C SER A 126 -7.14 13.06 -1.27
N ARG A 127 -6.33 12.27 -0.56
CA ARG A 127 -5.58 11.15 -1.17
C ARG A 127 -6.50 10.06 -1.75
N LEU A 128 -7.66 9.82 -1.11
CA LEU A 128 -8.65 8.82 -1.54
C LEU A 128 -9.53 9.29 -2.69
N LYS A 129 -9.97 10.56 -2.72
CA LYS A 129 -10.77 11.13 -3.83
C LYS A 129 -10.03 11.00 -5.16
N LEU A 130 -8.71 11.15 -5.14
CA LEU A 130 -7.85 10.92 -6.30
C LEU A 130 -7.83 9.46 -6.78
N ASN A 131 -8.36 8.50 -6.02
CA ASN A 131 -8.49 7.10 -6.42
C ASN A 131 -9.90 6.73 -6.92
N PHE A 132 -10.92 7.58 -6.69
CA PHE A 132 -12.31 7.32 -7.08
C PHE A 132 -12.72 8.08 -8.34
N GLU A 133 -12.11 9.23 -8.63
CA GLU A 133 -12.38 9.99 -9.87
C GLU A 133 -11.73 9.34 -11.11
N ASP A 134 -10.76 8.44 -10.93
CA ASP A 134 -10.12 7.67 -12.01
C ASP A 134 -10.95 6.45 -12.49
N ASN A 135 -12.10 6.14 -11.85
CA ASN A 135 -12.93 4.96 -12.17
C ASN A 135 -14.33 5.28 -12.74
N ASN A 136 -14.64 6.56 -13.05
CA ASN A 136 -15.96 6.98 -13.54
C ASN A 136 -15.91 7.71 -14.89
N ASN A 137 -14.83 7.55 -15.66
CA ASN A 137 -14.78 7.97 -17.07
C ASN A 137 -14.65 6.73 -17.97
N GLU A 138 -15.71 5.93 -18.03
CA GLU A 138 -16.08 5.12 -19.20
C GLU A 138 -17.52 5.48 -19.60
#